data_AF-A0A8J3C466-F1
#
_entry.id   AF-A0A8J3C466-F1
#
_cell.length_a   1.000
_cell.length_b   1.000
_cell.length_c   1.000
_cell.angle_alpha   90.00
_cell.angle_beta   90.00
_cell.angle_gamma   90.00
#
_symmetry.space_group_name_H-M   'P 1'
#
loop_
_entity.id
_entity.type
_entity.pdbx_description
1 polymer ?
#
loop_
_entity_poly.entity_id
_entity_poly.type
_entity_poly.pdbx_seq_one_letter_code
_entity_poly.pdbx_strand_id
1 'polypeptide(L)'
;MFNIATTASMRGSQAPEADTAPQPTAVLSGRIIAVVVVFIALQATNSATVSIMSLFVTDRMGLDVAWAGVALGVAAGLEIPALLLIGKLSGRVPVTRLLLSGCLAGVAYYAAMAFAAGPVLLLGLQILNASFFAVVAGVGLTLFQDMIPRPGLAAGLYANTHRLGAVASGPLIGVGSTTALGYGGVYLGCAVITVAAFAVLRMVPAGHSEGVRDRPD
;
A
#
# COMPACT_ATOMS: atom_id res chain seq x y z
N MET A 1 -25.72 -21.57 -45.62
CA MET A 1 -24.63 -20.89 -46.36
C MET A 1 -24.53 -19.38 -46.10
N PHE A 2 -25.27 -18.79 -45.12
CA PHE A 2 -25.36 -17.33 -44.97
C PHE A 2 -24.42 -16.69 -43.92
N ASN A 3 -23.71 -17.47 -43.09
CA ASN A 3 -22.85 -16.91 -42.01
C ASN A 3 -21.36 -16.77 -42.35
N ILE A 4 -20.89 -17.31 -43.48
CA ILE A 4 -19.48 -17.23 -43.88
C ILE A 4 -19.19 -15.91 -44.61
N ALA A 5 -20.16 -15.37 -45.35
CA ALA A 5 -20.00 -14.12 -46.11
C ALA A 5 -19.85 -12.88 -45.21
N THR A 6 -20.53 -12.84 -44.06
CA THR A 6 -20.44 -11.70 -43.12
C THR A 6 -19.11 -11.65 -42.37
N THR A 7 -18.47 -12.80 -42.15
CA THR A 7 -17.14 -12.85 -41.49
C THR A 7 -16.01 -12.44 -42.45
N ALA A 8 -16.21 -12.65 -43.76
CA ALA A 8 -15.21 -12.31 -44.77
C ALA A 8 -15.15 -10.79 -45.08
N SER A 9 -16.26 -10.06 -44.98
CA SER A 9 -16.28 -8.62 -45.31
C SER A 9 -15.68 -7.73 -44.21
N MET A 10 -15.57 -8.20 -42.96
CA MET A 10 -14.93 -7.47 -41.87
C MET A 10 -13.39 -7.59 -41.85
N ARG A 11 -12.82 -8.48 -42.66
CA ARG A 11 -11.37 -8.77 -42.67
C ARG A 11 -10.57 -7.93 -43.67
N GLY A 12 -11.25 -7.08 -44.46
CA GLY A 12 -10.65 -6.34 -45.59
C GLY A 12 -10.33 -4.86 -45.36
N SER A 13 -10.51 -4.30 -44.15
CA SER A 13 -10.31 -2.85 -43.91
C SER A 13 -9.55 -2.50 -42.64
N GLN A 14 -8.72 -3.40 -42.13
CA GLN A 14 -7.66 -3.05 -41.20
C GLN A 14 -6.34 -3.57 -41.75
N ALA A 15 -5.77 -2.82 -42.70
CA ALA A 15 -4.32 -2.75 -42.74
C ALA A 15 -3.90 -2.39 -41.30
N PRO A 16 -2.94 -3.12 -40.69
CA PRO A 16 -2.34 -2.62 -39.47
C PRO A 16 -1.66 -1.34 -39.91
N GLU A 17 -2.31 -0.21 -39.63
CA GLU A 17 -1.61 1.01 -39.33
C GLU A 17 -0.54 0.56 -38.35
N ALA A 18 0.69 0.53 -38.85
CA ALA A 18 1.84 0.24 -38.03
C ALA A 18 1.77 1.30 -36.95
N ASP A 19 1.13 0.90 -35.84
CA ASP A 19 1.15 1.57 -34.58
C ASP A 19 2.60 1.97 -34.45
N THR A 20 2.82 3.29 -34.52
CA THR A 20 4.11 3.91 -34.36
C THR A 20 4.40 3.68 -32.90
N ALA A 21 4.73 2.42 -32.59
CA ALA A 21 4.86 1.89 -31.26
C ALA A 21 5.89 2.80 -30.63
N PRO A 22 5.52 3.61 -29.62
CA PRO A 22 6.50 4.44 -28.97
C PRO A 22 7.56 3.49 -28.43
N GLN A 23 8.75 3.55 -29.03
CA GLN A 23 9.91 2.81 -28.57
C GLN A 23 10.08 3.06 -27.06
N PRO A 24 10.53 2.07 -26.28
CA PRO A 24 10.55 2.14 -24.83
C PRO A 24 11.50 3.24 -24.36
N THR A 25 10.97 4.45 -24.18
CA THR A 25 11.61 5.44 -23.32
C THR A 25 11.44 4.91 -21.91
N ALA A 26 12.56 4.53 -21.31
CA ALA A 26 12.60 4.00 -19.96
C ALA A 26 11.93 4.99 -19.00
N VAL A 27 10.66 4.72 -18.67
CA VAL A 27 9.81 5.48 -17.74
C VAL A 27 10.21 5.25 -16.28
N LEU A 28 11.43 4.80 -16.02
CA LEU A 28 11.91 4.45 -14.68
C LEU A 28 12.85 5.54 -14.15
N SER A 29 12.30 6.73 -13.93
CA SER A 29 13.00 7.79 -13.20
C SER A 29 13.33 7.31 -11.78
N GLY A 30 14.46 7.73 -11.20
CA GLY A 30 14.84 7.36 -9.83
C GLY A 30 13.74 7.63 -8.80
N ARG A 31 12.92 8.66 -9.03
CA ARG A 31 11.70 8.95 -8.26
C ARG A 31 10.68 7.80 -8.27
N ILE A 32 10.38 7.23 -9.43
CA ILE A 32 9.40 6.15 -9.59
C ILE A 32 9.91 4.89 -8.88
N ILE A 33 11.21 4.59 -9.02
CA ILE A 33 11.85 3.47 -8.32
C ILE A 33 11.72 3.65 -6.80
N ALA A 34 12.04 4.83 -6.28
CA ALA A 34 11.94 5.12 -4.85
C ALA A 34 10.50 4.93 -4.33
N VAL A 35 9.49 5.42 -5.05
CA VAL A 35 8.08 5.24 -4.68
C VAL A 35 7.65 3.77 -4.76
N VAL A 36 8.09 3.04 -5.79
CA VAL A 36 7.84 1.59 -5.90
C VAL A 36 8.42 0.85 -4.70
N VAL A 37 9.68 1.12 -4.34
CA VAL A 37 10.35 0.50 -3.19
C VAL A 37 9.64 0.83 -1.88
N VAL A 38 9.24 2.09 -1.69
CA VAL A 38 8.45 2.51 -0.53
C VAL A 38 7.15 1.71 -0.44
N PHE A 39 6.40 1.59 -1.54
CA PHE A 39 5.14 0.85 -1.52
C PHE A 39 5.35 -0.64 -1.30
N ILE A 40 6.40 -1.25 -1.86
CA ILE A 40 6.76 -2.64 -1.55
C ILE A 40 7.02 -2.79 -0.04
N ALA A 41 7.77 -1.87 0.56
CA ALA A 41 8.08 -1.88 1.99
C ALA A 41 6.82 -1.75 2.85
N LEU A 42 5.94 -0.78 2.58
CA LEU A 42 4.69 -0.58 3.31
C LEU A 42 3.72 -1.76 3.16
N GLN A 43 3.69 -2.39 1.98
CA GLN A 43 2.87 -3.58 1.76
C GLN A 43 3.46 -4.80 2.47
N ALA A 44 4.79 -4.90 2.57
CA ALA A 44 5.45 -5.97 3.33
C ALA A 44 5.12 -5.90 4.82
N THR A 45 5.09 -4.71 5.42
CA THR A 45 4.72 -4.56 6.84
C THR A 45 3.25 -4.91 7.10
N ASN A 46 2.37 -4.53 6.17
CA ASN A 46 0.95 -4.88 6.25
C ASN A 46 0.73 -6.39 6.11
N SER A 47 1.31 -7.01 5.08
CA SER A 47 1.23 -8.46 4.90
C SER A 47 1.83 -9.22 6.09
N ALA A 48 2.98 -8.78 6.61
CA ALA A 48 3.60 -9.40 7.77
C ALA A 48 2.65 -9.39 8.97
N THR A 49 2.03 -8.24 9.25
CA THR A 49 1.10 -8.05 10.36
C THR A 49 -0.09 -8.99 10.29
N VAL A 50 -0.72 -9.11 9.12
CA VAL A 50 -1.86 -10.03 8.94
C VAL A 50 -1.41 -11.48 9.14
N SER A 51 -0.25 -11.85 8.60
CA SER A 51 0.30 -13.21 8.73
C SER A 51 0.63 -13.60 10.17
N ILE A 52 1.17 -12.68 10.98
CA ILE A 52 1.59 -12.98 12.34
C ILE A 52 0.54 -12.67 13.41
N MET A 53 -0.58 -12.01 13.06
CA MET A 53 -1.58 -11.56 14.04
C MET A 53 -2.04 -12.68 14.98
N SER A 54 -2.39 -13.85 14.42
CA SER A 54 -2.81 -15.01 15.21
C SER A 54 -1.72 -15.48 16.17
N LEU A 55 -0.47 -15.56 15.71
CA LEU A 55 0.67 -15.99 16.51
C LEU A 55 1.00 -14.96 17.59
N PHE A 56 0.94 -13.67 17.27
CA PHE A 56 1.17 -12.61 18.24
C PHE A 56 0.13 -12.61 19.37
N VAL A 57 -1.15 -12.79 19.02
CA VAL A 57 -2.24 -12.83 20.00
C VAL A 57 -2.14 -14.07 20.90
N THR A 58 -1.82 -15.25 20.36
CA THR A 58 -1.75 -16.48 21.15
C THR A 58 -0.44 -16.62 21.92
N ASP A 59 0.71 -16.45 21.27
CA ASP A 59 2.03 -16.70 21.84
C ASP A 59 2.47 -15.58 22.79
N ARG A 60 2.27 -14.31 22.39
CA ARG A 60 2.72 -13.16 23.18
C ARG A 60 1.66 -12.72 24.19
N MET A 61 0.41 -12.56 23.78
CA MET A 61 -0.63 -12.06 24.70
C MET A 61 -1.29 -13.17 25.54
N GLY A 62 -1.10 -14.44 25.20
CA GLY A 62 -1.76 -15.57 25.88
C GLY A 62 -3.28 -15.56 25.69
N LEU A 63 -3.79 -14.91 24.64
CA LEU A 63 -5.21 -14.81 24.35
C LEU A 63 -5.66 -15.92 23.39
N ASP A 64 -6.96 -16.18 23.37
CA ASP A 64 -7.56 -17.08 22.39
C ASP A 64 -7.35 -16.56 20.95
N VAL A 65 -7.11 -17.46 20.00
CA VAL A 65 -6.97 -17.15 18.56
C VAL A 65 -8.19 -16.41 18.00
N ALA A 66 -9.36 -16.59 18.60
CA ALA A 66 -10.57 -15.83 18.29
C ALA A 66 -10.34 -14.31 18.35
N TRP A 67 -9.52 -13.82 19.27
CA TRP A 67 -9.19 -12.39 19.38
C TRP A 67 -8.41 -11.85 18.18
N ALA A 68 -7.60 -12.68 17.52
CA ALA A 68 -6.95 -12.30 16.27
C ALA A 68 -7.98 -12.12 15.16
N GLY A 69 -8.96 -13.03 15.07
CA GLY A 69 -10.09 -12.90 14.15
C GLY A 69 -10.92 -11.65 14.41
N VAL A 70 -11.24 -11.36 15.67
CA VAL A 70 -11.95 -10.13 16.06
C VAL A 70 -11.14 -8.90 15.69
N ALA A 71 -9.83 -8.86 15.98
CA ALA A 71 -8.99 -7.73 15.64
C ALA A 71 -8.91 -7.48 14.12
N LEU A 72 -8.72 -8.52 13.32
CA LEU A 72 -8.72 -8.42 11.87
C LEU A 72 -10.09 -7.99 11.32
N GLY A 73 -11.19 -8.49 11.90
CA GLY A 73 -12.54 -8.08 11.55
C GLY A 73 -12.82 -6.61 11.88
N VAL A 74 -12.41 -6.14 13.07
CA VAL A 74 -12.51 -4.73 13.46
C VAL A 74 -11.65 -3.85 12.55
N ALA A 75 -10.44 -4.27 12.20
CA ALA A 75 -9.62 -3.55 11.21
C ALA A 75 -10.35 -3.44 9.87
N ALA A 76 -10.80 -4.55 9.28
CA ALA A 76 -11.52 -4.52 8.00
C ALA A 76 -12.78 -3.63 8.06
N GLY A 77 -13.51 -3.67 9.17
CA GLY A 77 -14.68 -2.82 9.40
C GLY A 77 -14.35 -1.33 9.50
N LEU A 78 -13.20 -0.96 10.07
CA LEU A 78 -12.71 0.42 10.16
C LEU A 78 -12.03 0.91 8.88
N GLU A 79 -11.41 0.01 8.13
CA GLU A 79 -10.70 0.31 6.88
C GLU A 79 -11.65 0.84 5.80
N ILE A 80 -12.87 0.30 5.69
CA ILE A 80 -13.84 0.76 4.68
C ILE A 80 -14.23 2.24 4.89
N PRO A 81 -14.70 2.67 6.09
CA PRO A 81 -14.93 4.09 6.37
C PRO A 81 -13.69 4.95 6.18
N ALA A 82 -12.53 4.47 6.62
CA ALA A 82 -11.27 5.20 6.50
C ALA A 82 -10.89 5.41 5.02
N LEU A 83 -11.06 4.40 4.17
CA LEU A 83 -10.84 4.49 2.72
C LEU A 83 -11.74 5.54 2.07
N LEU A 84 -13.02 5.57 2.44
CA LEU A 84 -13.96 6.58 1.94
C LEU A 84 -13.57 7.99 2.39
N LEU A 85 -13.11 8.15 3.64
CA LEU A 85 -12.67 9.43 4.18
C LEU A 85 -11.40 9.91 3.46
N ILE A 86 -10.40 9.04 3.32
CA ILE A 86 -9.14 9.35 2.64
C ILE A 86 -9.37 9.64 1.15
N GLY A 87 -10.24 8.89 0.48
CA GLY A 87 -10.61 9.14 -0.92
C GLY A 87 -11.28 10.50 -1.13
N LYS A 88 -12.05 11.00 -0.15
CA LYS A 88 -12.56 12.38 -0.16
C LYS A 88 -11.45 13.40 0.10
N LEU A 89 -10.52 13.06 1.00
CA LEU A 89 -9.45 13.96 1.44
C LEU A 89 -8.36 14.12 0.37
N SER A 90 -8.11 13.11 -0.46
CA SER A 90 -7.16 13.17 -1.59
C SER A 90 -7.55 14.20 -2.65
N GLY A 91 -8.84 14.53 -2.74
CA GLY A 91 -9.33 15.64 -3.57
C GLY A 91 -8.96 17.03 -3.04
N ARG A 92 -8.62 17.18 -1.74
CA ARG A 92 -8.39 18.49 -1.09
C ARG A 92 -6.99 18.66 -0.50
N VAL A 93 -6.36 17.56 -0.07
CA VAL A 93 -5.05 17.55 0.58
C VAL A 93 -4.04 16.91 -0.36
N PRO A 94 -2.80 17.44 -0.46
CA PRO A 94 -1.75 16.83 -1.26
C PRO A 94 -1.52 15.37 -0.89
N VAL A 95 -1.47 14.51 -1.91
CA VAL A 95 -1.23 13.06 -1.78
C VAL A 95 -0.02 12.75 -0.89
N THR A 96 1.07 13.48 -1.06
CA THR A 96 2.30 13.32 -0.26
C THR A 96 2.05 13.55 1.24
N ARG A 97 1.24 14.56 1.61
CA ARG A 97 0.93 14.85 3.03
C ARG A 97 0.08 13.75 3.64
N LEU A 98 -0.90 13.24 2.89
CA LEU A 98 -1.72 12.10 3.32
C LEU A 98 -0.84 10.86 3.52
N LEU A 99 0.05 10.57 2.57
CA LEU A 99 0.95 9.41 2.66
C LEU A 99 1.87 9.48 3.87
N LEU A 100 2.42 10.67 4.15
CA LEU A 100 3.25 10.90 5.34
C LEU A 100 2.46 10.75 6.64
N SER A 101 1.22 11.24 6.72
CA SER A 101 0.38 11.07 7.90
C SER A 101 -0.02 9.61 8.12
N GLY A 102 -0.29 8.86 7.04
CA GLY A 102 -0.51 7.43 7.10
C GLY A 102 0.71 6.69 7.63
N CYS A 103 1.91 6.97 7.10
CA CYS A 103 3.14 6.37 7.59
C CYS A 103 3.37 6.67 9.09
N LEU A 104 3.07 7.88 9.56
CA LEU A 104 3.16 8.23 10.99
C LEU A 104 2.19 7.40 11.83
N ALA A 105 0.95 7.23 11.38
CA ALA A 105 -0.02 6.34 12.03
C ALA A 105 0.46 4.87 12.02
N GLY A 106 1.07 4.41 10.92
CA GLY A 106 1.66 3.09 10.81
C GLY A 106 2.83 2.85 11.78
N VAL A 107 3.73 3.83 11.92
CA VAL A 107 4.81 3.78 12.92
C VAL A 107 4.24 3.68 14.33
N ALA A 108 3.26 4.53 14.66
CA ALA A 108 2.60 4.50 15.96
C ALA A 108 1.91 3.15 16.22
N TYR A 109 1.21 2.61 15.23
CA TYR A 109 0.57 1.30 15.29
C TYR A 109 1.59 0.19 15.56
N TYR A 110 2.63 0.07 14.74
CA TYR A 110 3.62 -0.99 14.85
C TYR A 110 4.43 -0.91 16.14
N ALA A 111 4.84 0.29 16.54
CA ALA A 111 5.55 0.50 17.80
C ALA A 111 4.68 0.14 19.01
N ALA A 112 3.41 0.56 19.03
CA ALA A 112 2.51 0.24 20.13
C ALA A 112 2.13 -1.26 20.15
N MET A 113 1.91 -1.87 18.98
CA MET A 113 1.63 -3.30 18.87
C MET A 113 2.76 -4.15 19.44
N ALA A 114 4.03 -3.79 19.23
CA ALA A 114 5.17 -4.52 19.78
C ALA A 114 5.09 -4.71 21.31
N PHE A 115 4.47 -3.75 22.02
CA PHE A 115 4.33 -3.77 23.48
C PHE A 115 2.90 -4.06 23.96
N ALA A 116 1.96 -4.31 23.04
CA ALA A 116 0.56 -4.53 23.39
C ALA A 116 0.37 -5.78 24.25
N ALA A 117 -0.41 -5.66 25.33
CA ALA A 117 -0.54 -6.68 26.37
C ALA A 117 -2.00 -6.99 26.75
N GLY A 118 -2.92 -6.93 25.80
CA GLY A 118 -4.32 -7.29 26.05
C GLY A 118 -5.28 -6.91 24.94
N PRO A 119 -6.53 -7.41 25.02
CA PRO A 119 -7.52 -7.29 23.95
C PRO A 119 -8.01 -5.86 23.74
N VAL A 120 -8.13 -5.06 24.80
CA VAL A 120 -8.59 -3.65 24.67
C VAL A 120 -7.59 -2.83 23.86
N LEU A 121 -6.30 -2.96 24.16
CA LEU A 121 -5.25 -2.25 23.42
C LEU A 121 -5.13 -2.80 21.99
N LEU A 122 -5.20 -4.13 21.81
CA LEU A 122 -5.25 -4.77 20.49
C LEU A 122 -6.34 -4.14 19.60
N LEU A 123 -7.57 -4.02 20.10
CA LEU A 123 -8.69 -3.45 19.34
C LEU A 123 -8.55 -1.94 19.14
N GLY A 124 -8.10 -1.20 20.16
CA GLY A 124 -7.88 0.24 20.06
C GLY A 124 -6.83 0.60 19.00
N LEU A 125 -5.78 -0.22 18.87
CA LEU A 125 -4.73 -0.01 17.87
C LEU A 125 -5.20 -0.23 16.42
N GLN A 126 -6.32 -0.92 16.21
CA GLN A 126 -6.88 -1.12 14.86
C GLN A 126 -7.33 0.21 14.22
N ILE A 127 -7.60 1.25 15.00
CA ILE A 127 -7.89 2.60 14.48
C ILE A 127 -6.66 3.17 13.75
N LEU A 128 -5.46 2.98 14.32
CA LEU A 128 -4.21 3.41 13.70
C LEU A 128 -3.89 2.54 12.48
N ASN A 129 -4.09 1.23 12.58
CA ASN A 129 -3.92 0.31 11.45
C ASN A 129 -4.83 0.69 10.28
N ALA A 130 -6.12 0.90 10.53
CA ALA A 130 -7.09 1.27 9.51
C ALA A 130 -6.75 2.60 8.85
N SER A 131 -6.28 3.58 9.63
CA SER A 131 -5.81 4.87 9.11
C SER A 131 -4.60 4.72 8.19
N PHE A 132 -3.61 3.92 8.61
CA PHE A 132 -2.44 3.61 7.81
C PHE A 132 -2.80 2.90 6.51
N PHE A 133 -3.55 1.79 6.60
CA PHE A 133 -3.99 1.02 5.44
C PHE A 133 -4.79 1.86 4.46
N ALA A 134 -5.77 2.63 4.95
CA ALA A 134 -6.61 3.47 4.11
C ALA A 134 -5.83 4.52 3.34
N VAL A 135 -4.77 5.10 3.93
CA VAL A 135 -3.88 6.02 3.23
C VAL A 135 -3.10 5.31 2.12
N VAL A 136 -2.43 4.21 2.46
CA VAL A 136 -1.59 3.47 1.51
C VAL A 136 -2.43 2.95 0.34
N ALA A 137 -3.57 2.33 0.64
CA ALA A 137 -4.46 1.77 -0.35
C ALA A 137 -5.26 2.82 -1.13
N GLY A 138 -5.76 3.85 -0.43
CA GLY A 138 -6.67 4.85 -1.00
C GLY A 138 -5.99 5.90 -1.88
N VAL A 139 -4.75 6.30 -1.56
CA VAL A 139 -4.02 7.32 -2.33
C VAL A 139 -2.91 6.71 -3.20
N GLY A 140 -2.52 5.46 -2.95
CA GLY A 140 -1.42 4.80 -3.64
C GLY A 140 -1.58 4.76 -5.16
N LEU A 141 -2.73 4.31 -5.66
CA LEU A 141 -2.95 4.25 -7.11
C LEU A 141 -2.91 5.64 -7.77
N THR A 142 -3.50 6.65 -7.13
CA THR A 142 -3.47 8.03 -7.62
C THR A 142 -2.04 8.55 -7.73
N LEU A 143 -1.18 8.29 -6.73
CA LEU A 143 0.23 8.68 -6.79
C LEU A 143 0.96 8.05 -7.99
N PHE A 144 0.71 6.76 -8.26
CA PHE A 144 1.32 6.08 -9.40
C PHE A 144 0.81 6.64 -10.73
N GLN A 145 -0.48 6.94 -10.82
CA GLN A 145 -1.11 7.52 -12.02
C GLN A 145 -0.62 8.96 -12.29
N ASP A 146 -0.41 9.75 -11.25
CA ASP A 146 0.14 11.12 -11.38
C ASP A 146 1.60 11.11 -11.84
N MET A 147 2.35 10.05 -11.53
CA MET A 147 3.77 9.93 -11.87
C MET A 147 4.03 9.25 -13.23
N ILE A 148 3.10 8.42 -13.71
CA ILE A 148 3.31 7.53 -14.85
C ILE A 148 2.25 7.83 -15.93
N PRO A 149 2.64 8.31 -17.12
CA PRO A 149 1.71 8.71 -18.19
C PRO A 149 0.85 7.57 -18.77
N ARG A 150 1.13 6.31 -18.42
CA ARG A 150 0.46 5.11 -18.92
C ARG A 150 -0.39 4.47 -17.81
N PRO A 151 -1.71 4.71 -17.76
CA PRO A 151 -2.56 4.26 -16.65
C PRO A 151 -2.52 2.76 -16.37
N GLY A 152 -2.46 1.93 -17.43
CA GLY A 152 -2.33 0.48 -17.28
C GLY A 152 -1.01 0.04 -16.66
N LEU A 153 0.10 0.73 -16.99
CA LEU A 153 1.41 0.48 -16.38
C LEU A 153 1.42 0.96 -14.92
N ALA A 154 0.84 2.12 -14.63
CA ALA A 154 0.72 2.65 -13.27
C ALA A 154 -0.03 1.69 -12.34
N ALA A 155 -1.22 1.23 -12.77
CA ALA A 155 -2.01 0.25 -12.04
C ALA A 155 -1.29 -1.09 -11.90
N GLY A 156 -0.61 -1.55 -12.96
CA GLY A 156 0.17 -2.78 -12.93
C GLY A 156 1.35 -2.73 -11.95
N LEU A 157 2.11 -1.63 -11.94
CA LEU A 157 3.21 -1.44 -10.98
C LEU A 157 2.69 -1.34 -9.54
N TYR A 158 1.62 -0.59 -9.32
CA TYR A 158 0.97 -0.50 -8.01
C TYR A 158 0.47 -1.88 -7.51
N ALA A 159 -0.21 -2.66 -8.36
CA ALA A 159 -0.63 -4.02 -7.99
C ALA A 159 0.56 -4.95 -7.71
N ASN A 160 1.66 -4.78 -8.45
CA ASN A 160 2.87 -5.57 -8.22
C ASN A 160 3.58 -5.20 -6.91
N THR A 161 3.48 -3.96 -6.41
CA THR A 161 4.05 -3.63 -5.09
C THR A 161 3.37 -4.40 -3.98
N HIS A 162 2.06 -4.63 -4.07
CA HIS A 162 1.33 -5.44 -3.10
C HIS A 162 1.82 -6.90 -3.10
N ARG A 163 1.96 -7.51 -4.28
CA ARG A 163 2.46 -8.89 -4.41
C ARG A 163 3.89 -9.04 -3.92
N LEU A 164 4.78 -8.13 -4.34
CA LEU A 164 6.18 -8.13 -3.91
C LEU A 164 6.30 -7.84 -2.41
N GLY A 165 5.46 -6.97 -1.86
CA GLY A 165 5.37 -6.73 -0.42
C GLY A 165 4.99 -8.01 0.33
N ALA A 166 3.96 -8.72 -0.13
CA ALA A 166 3.57 -10.00 0.47
C ALA A 166 4.72 -11.03 0.46
N VAL A 167 5.49 -11.12 -0.62
CA VAL A 167 6.69 -11.97 -0.68
C VAL A 167 7.78 -11.48 0.29
N ALA A 168 8.03 -10.17 0.33
CA ALA A 168 9.03 -9.56 1.21
C ALA A 168 8.67 -9.64 2.71
N SER A 169 7.40 -9.87 3.04
CA SER A 169 6.95 -10.07 4.42
C SER A 169 7.57 -11.33 5.06
N GLY A 170 7.86 -12.37 4.28
CA GLY A 170 8.42 -13.63 4.79
C GLY A 170 9.76 -13.44 5.50
N PRO A 171 10.78 -12.86 4.84
CA PRO A 171 12.05 -12.52 5.48
C PRO A 171 11.89 -11.57 6.68
N LEU A 172 10.98 -10.58 6.59
CA LEU A 172 10.69 -9.67 7.69
C LEU A 172 10.17 -10.41 8.93
N ILE A 173 9.21 -11.32 8.75
CA ILE A 173 8.70 -12.18 9.82
C ILE A 173 9.82 -13.07 10.36
N GLY A 174 10.58 -13.73 9.47
CA GLY A 174 11.62 -14.68 9.85
C GLY A 174 12.74 -14.02 10.66
N VAL A 175 13.21 -12.84 10.26
CA VAL A 175 14.22 -12.10 11.02
C VAL A 175 13.61 -11.53 12.30
N GLY A 176 12.42 -10.92 12.22
CA GLY A 176 11.79 -10.28 13.37
C GLY A 176 11.43 -11.24 14.50
N SER A 177 11.03 -12.48 14.17
CA SER A 177 10.64 -13.49 15.16
C SER A 177 11.83 -14.09 15.92
N THR A 178 13.05 -14.01 15.37
CA THR A 178 14.28 -14.48 16.03
C THR A 178 14.79 -13.55 17.13
N THR A 179 14.20 -12.35 17.26
CA THR A 179 14.57 -11.41 18.32
C THR A 179 14.13 -11.92 19.69
N ALA A 180 14.75 -11.38 20.76
CA ALA A 180 14.36 -11.71 22.14
C ALA A 180 12.90 -11.35 22.49
N LEU A 181 12.22 -10.56 21.64
CA LEU A 181 10.82 -10.15 21.79
C LEU A 181 9.84 -11.06 21.03
N GLY A 182 10.33 -12.12 20.37
CA GLY A 182 9.53 -13.00 19.53
C GLY A 182 8.76 -12.22 18.46
N TYR A 183 7.46 -12.47 18.31
CA TYR A 183 6.61 -11.75 17.36
C TYR A 183 6.49 -10.24 17.62
N GLY A 184 6.77 -9.76 18.85
CA GLY A 184 6.89 -8.32 19.12
C GLY A 184 8.04 -7.67 18.34
N GLY A 185 9.11 -8.42 18.07
CA GLY A 185 10.22 -7.95 17.24
C GLY A 185 9.87 -7.81 15.76
N VAL A 186 8.94 -8.62 15.25
CA VAL A 186 8.40 -8.44 13.90
C VAL A 186 7.69 -7.08 13.79
N TYR A 187 6.87 -6.73 14.79
CA TYR A 187 6.22 -5.41 14.85
C TYR A 187 7.24 -4.26 14.93
N LEU A 188 8.32 -4.39 15.71
CA LEU A 188 9.40 -3.40 15.70
C LEU A 188 10.11 -3.32 14.35
N GLY A 189 10.35 -4.45 13.68
CA GLY A 189 10.89 -4.48 12.32
C GLY A 189 9.98 -3.73 11.34
N CYS A 190 8.66 -3.95 11.42
CA CYS A 190 7.67 -3.20 10.65
C CYS A 190 7.75 -1.68 10.96
N ALA A 191 7.89 -1.29 12.22
CA ALA A 191 8.04 0.11 12.61
C ALA A 191 9.29 0.73 11.97
N VAL A 192 10.45 0.07 12.05
CA VAL A 192 11.71 0.54 11.45
C VAL A 192 11.59 0.69 9.93
N ILE A 193 11.02 -0.30 9.25
CA ILE A 193 10.79 -0.26 7.80
C ILE A 193 9.86 0.91 7.44
N THR A 194 8.80 1.13 8.23
CA THR A 194 7.85 2.22 7.99
C THR A 194 8.51 3.59 8.24
N VAL A 195 9.39 3.72 9.23
CA VAL A 195 10.21 4.93 9.44
C VAL A 195 11.15 5.17 8.26
N ALA A 196 11.81 4.13 7.75
CA ALA A 196 12.68 4.25 6.58
C ALA A 196 11.88 4.68 5.33
N ALA A 197 10.71 4.08 5.11
CA ALA A 197 9.80 4.46 4.04
C ALA A 197 9.33 5.92 4.17
N PHE A 198 8.98 6.37 5.37
CA PHE A 198 8.66 7.76 5.67
C PHE A 198 9.83 8.70 5.34
N ALA A 199 11.06 8.36 5.74
CA ALA A 199 12.24 9.16 5.46
C ALA A 199 12.52 9.28 3.96
N VAL A 200 12.42 8.18 3.20
CA VAL A 200 12.57 8.17 1.75
C VAL A 200 11.49 9.05 1.09
N LEU A 201 10.23 8.94 1.51
CA LEU A 201 9.15 9.78 0.99
C LEU A 201 9.38 11.28 1.24
N ARG A 202 9.99 11.64 2.37
CA ARG A 202 10.34 13.04 2.67
C ARG A 202 11.45 13.58 1.76
N MET A 203 12.33 12.71 1.28
CA MET A 203 13.45 13.07 0.40
C MET A 203 13.07 13.10 -1.07
N VAL A 204 12.01 12.38 -1.46
CA VAL A 204 11.53 12.36 -2.85
C VAL A 204 10.90 13.73 -3.20
N PRO A 205 11.42 14.47 -4.19
CA PRO A 205 10.86 15.77 -4.57
C PRO A 205 9.42 15.63 -5.07
N ALA A 206 8.51 16.43 -4.50
CA ALA A 206 7.17 16.64 -5.04
C ALA A 206 7.32 17.26 -6.44
N GLY A 207 7.02 16.50 -7.49
CA GLY A 207 7.17 17.02 -8.85
C GLY A 207 6.00 17.94 -9.19
N HIS A 208 6.32 19.22 -9.42
CA HIS A 208 5.70 20.24 -10.28
C HIS A 208 4.17 20.37 -10.49
N SER A 209 3.30 19.53 -9.95
CA SER A 209 1.85 19.67 -10.14
C SER A 209 1.15 20.42 -9.00
N GLU A 210 1.88 20.88 -7.97
CA GLU A 210 1.32 21.69 -6.88
C GLU A 210 1.07 23.16 -7.29
N GLY A 211 1.51 23.60 -8.48
CA GLY A 211 1.45 25.01 -8.91
C GLY A 211 0.18 25.47 -9.65
N VAL A 212 -0.77 24.59 -9.95
CA VAL A 212 -1.99 24.98 -10.73
C VAL A 212 -3.24 25.06 -9.86
N ARG A 213 -3.19 24.61 -8.60
CA ARG A 213 -4.38 24.47 -7.74
C ARG A 213 -4.70 25.69 -6.88
N ASP A 214 -4.04 26.82 -7.15
CA ASP A 214 -4.15 28.06 -6.38
C ASP A 214 -4.84 29.19 -7.18
N ARG A 215 -5.92 28.86 -7.90
CA ARG A 215 -6.87 29.88 -8.38
C ARG A 215 -8.18 29.78 -7.60
N PRO A 216 -8.51 30.76 -6.76
CA PRO A 216 -9.89 30.99 -6.35
C PRO A 216 -10.66 31.64 -7.52
N ASP A 217 -11.87 31.15 -7.75
CA ASP A 217 -12.88 31.77 -8.61
C ASP A 217 -13.48 33.03 -7.95
#